data_AF-A0AAW6CZ29-F1
#
_entry.id   AF-A0AAW6CZ29-F1
#
_cell.length_a   1.000
_cell.length_b   1.000
_cell.length_c   1.000
_cell.angle_alpha   90.00
_cell.angle_beta   90.00
_cell.angle_gamma   90.00
#
_symmetry.space_group_name_H-M   'P 1'
#
loop_
_entity.id
_entity.type
_entity.pdbx_description
1 polymer ?
#
loop_
_entity_poly.entity_id
_entity_poly.type
_entity_poly.pdbx_seq_one_letter_code
_entity_poly.pdbx_strand_id
1 'polypeptide(L)' 'MNDAELFTRLFYYGTAQLHLGSEEVWLMPFGFLLDLWECHKQFMGLAKPKRETDIDEIVPMGF' A
#
# COMPACT_ATOMS: atom_id res chain seq x y z
N MET A 1 2.67 11.77 12.53
CA MET A 1 2.68 10.30 12.58
C MET A 1 4.04 9.90 13.12
N ASN A 2 4.09 9.17 14.23
CA ASN A 2 5.34 8.70 14.83
C ASN A 2 5.68 7.30 14.28
N ASP A 3 6.96 6.90 14.27
CA ASP A 3 7.38 5.58 13.80
C ASP A 3 6.67 4.47 14.57
N ALA A 4 6.55 4.59 15.90
CA ALA A 4 5.82 3.62 16.72
C ALA A 4 4.35 3.44 16.27
N GLU A 5 3.70 4.51 15.84
CA GLU A 5 2.33 4.49 15.32
C GLU A 5 2.27 3.78 13.96
N LEU A 6 3.25 4.04 13.08
CA LEU A 6 3.39 3.35 11.79
C LEU A 6 3.58 1.85 11.97
N PHE A 7 4.52 1.44 12.82
CA PHE A 7 4.80 0.03 13.11
C PHE A 7 3.57 -0.68 13.65
N THR A 8 2.82 -0.04 14.56
CA THR A 8 1.59 -0.63 15.12
C THR A 8 0.54 -0.88 14.04
N ARG A 9 0.35 0.06 13.10
CA ARG A 9 -0.60 -0.07 11.99
C ARG A 9 -0.21 -1.16 11.01
N LEU A 10 1.08 -1.24 10.67
CA LEU A 10 1.62 -2.28 9.79
C LEU A 10 1.51 -3.67 10.43
N PHE A 11 1.78 -3.77 11.73
CA PHE A 11 1.63 -5.03 12.47
C PHE A 11 0.17 -5.48 12.55
N TYR A 12 -0.75 -4.55 12.81
CA TYR A 12 -2.18 -4.83 12.75
C TYR A 12 -2.61 -5.29 11.36
N TYR A 13 -2.12 -4.63 10.31
CA TYR A 13 -2.43 -5.02 8.94
C TYR A 13 -1.93 -6.45 8.63
N GLY A 14 -0.69 -6.77 8.99
CA GLY A 14 -0.12 -8.10 8.81
C GLY A 14 -0.88 -9.21 9.54
N THR A 15 -1.28 -8.97 10.78
CA THR A 15 -1.95 -9.99 11.60
C THR A 15 -3.45 -10.10 11.30
N ALA A 16 -4.14 -8.97 11.08
CA ALA A 16 -5.59 -8.94 10.91
C ALA A 16 -6.04 -9.06 9.43
N GLN A 17 -5.36 -8.39 8.50
CA GLN A 17 -5.77 -8.35 7.09
C GLN A 17 -5.07 -9.41 6.24
N LEU A 18 -3.80 -9.70 6.53
CA LEU A 18 -3.04 -10.74 5.83
C LEU A 18 -3.08 -12.11 6.53
N HIS A 19 -3.63 -12.18 7.75
CA HIS A 19 -3.73 -13.39 8.56
C HIS A 19 -2.38 -14.08 8.84
N LEU A 20 -1.30 -13.29 8.93
CA LEU A 20 0.04 -13.79 9.23
C LEU A 20 0.25 -13.90 10.74
N GLY A 21 1.06 -14.88 11.15
CA GLY A 21 1.56 -14.98 12.52
C GLY A 21 2.47 -13.80 12.87
N SER A 22 2.57 -13.47 14.15
CA SER A 22 3.38 -12.32 14.60
C SER A 22 4.84 -12.43 14.18
N GLU A 23 5.46 -13.62 14.25
CA GLU A 23 6.83 -13.83 13.78
C GLU A 23 6.98 -13.63 12.28
N GLU A 24 6.01 -14.09 11.49
CA GLU A 24 6.02 -13.91 10.03
C GLU A 24 5.95 -12.43 9.67
N VAL A 25 5.14 -11.63 10.38
CA VAL A 25 5.07 -10.18 10.19
C VAL A 25 6.40 -9.50 10.52
N TRP A 26 7.07 -9.91 11.61
CA TRP A 26 8.35 -9.32 12.02
C TRP A 26 9.53 -9.73 11.12
N LEU A 27 9.49 -10.94 10.54
CA LEU A 27 10.54 -11.45 9.65
C LEU A 27 10.33 -11.05 8.19
N MET A 28 9.15 -10.56 7.83
CA MET A 28 8.82 -10.15 6.47
C MET A 28 9.59 -8.88 6.05
N PRO A 29 10.11 -8.83 4.81
CA PRO A 29 10.72 -7.62 4.28
C PRO A 29 9.72 -6.45 4.27
N PHE A 30 10.14 -5.29 4.81
CA PHE A 30 9.30 -4.11 4.91
C PHE A 30 8.68 -3.67 3.57
N GLY A 31 9.46 -3.70 2.49
CA GLY A 31 8.97 -3.35 1.15
C GLY A 31 7.82 -4.25 0.71
N PHE A 32 7.92 -5.56 0.96
CA PHE A 32 6.88 -6.50 0.58
C PHE A 32 5.59 -6.29 1.38
N LEU A 33 5.68 -6.00 2.68
CA LEU A 33 4.51 -5.66 3.50
C LEU A 33 3.79 -4.40 2.99
N LEU A 34 4.57 -3.40 2.56
CA LEU A 34 4.01 -2.17 1.96
C LEU A 34 3.36 -2.43 0.61
N ASP A 35 3.94 -3.27 -0.23
CA ASP A 35 3.36 -3.67 -1.52
C ASP A 35 2.02 -4.40 -1.32
N LEU A 36 1.95 -5.32 -0.36
CA LEU A 36 0.70 -6.01 0.00
C LEU A 36 -0.36 -5.05 0.53
N TRP A 37 0.03 -4.05 1.32
CA TRP A 37 -0.88 -3.01 1.77
C TRP A 37 -1.41 -2.17 0.60
N GLU A 38 -0.55 -1.80 -0.34
CA GLU A 38 -0.96 -1.07 -1.55
C GLU A 38 -1.94 -1.88 -2.41
N CYS A 39 -1.66 -3.16 -2.63
CA CYS A 39 -2.54 -4.08 -3.35
C CYS A 39 -3.93 -4.17 -2.70
N HIS A 40 -4.01 -4.25 -1.37
CA HIS A 40 -5.30 -4.32 -0.67
C HIS A 40 -6.08 -3.01 -0.75
N LYS A 41 -5.40 -1.85 -0.67
CA LYS A 41 -6.07 -0.56 -0.90
C LYS A 41 -6.65 -0.49 -2.31
N GLN A 42 -5.94 -1.00 -3.32
CA GLN A 42 -6.46 -1.06 -4.69
C GLN A 42 -7.66 -2.02 -4.80
N PHE A 43 -7.60 -3.19 -4.17
CA PHE A 43 -8.71 -4.14 -4.12
C PHE A 43 -9.96 -3.53 -3.47
N MET A 44 -9.80 -2.78 -2.38
CA MET A 44 -10.89 -2.07 -1.71
C MET A 44 -11.34 -0.79 -2.42
N GLY A 45 -10.72 -0.44 -3.56
CA GLY A 45 -11.01 0.79 -4.31
C GLY A 45 -10.54 2.08 -3.63
N LEU A 46 -9.73 1.97 -2.57
CA LEU A 46 -9.16 3.10 -1.82
C LEU A 46 -7.94 3.73 -2.50
N ALA A 47 -7.27 2.96 -3.35
CA ALA A 47 -6.14 3.43 -4.14
C ALA A 47 -6.39 3.17 -5.62
N LYS A 48 -6.06 4.14 -6.48
CA LYS A 48 -6.04 3.93 -7.91
C LYS A 48 -4.76 3.17 -8.26
N PRO A 49 -4.81 2.13 -9.12
CA PRO A 49 -3.59 1.52 -9.62
C PRO A 49 -2.71 2.58 -10.27
N LYS A 50 -1.40 2.45 -10.10
CA LYS A 50 -0.44 3.35 -10.74
C LYS A 50 -0.71 3.35 -12.25
N ARG A 51 -1.13 4.49 -12.79
CA ARG A 51 -1.27 4.71 -14.23
C ARG A 51 -0.08 5.54 -14.70
N GLU A 52 0.60 5.05 -15.72
CA GLU A 52 1.51 5.88 -16.49
C GLU A 52 0.64 6.67 -17.47
N THR A 53 0.60 7.98 -17.31
CA THR A 53 -0.14 8.91 -18.18
C THR A 53 0.88 9.78 -18.89
N ASP A 54 0.77 9.86 -20.21
CA ASP A 54 1.61 10.75 -21.01
C ASP A 54 1.12 12.20 -20.90
N ILE A 55 2.03 13.15 -21.16
CA ILE A 55 1.73 14.59 -21.08
C ILE A 55 0.52 14.95 -21.97
N ASP A 56 0.42 14.29 -23.12
CA ASP A 56 -0.66 14.49 -24.10
C ASP A 56 -2.04 14.02 -23.58
N GLU A 57 -2.09 13.14 -22.57
CA GLU A 57 -3.34 12.71 -21.93
C GLU A 57 -3.82 13.68 -20.84
N ILE A 58 -2.91 14.52 -20.32
CA ILE A 58 -3.17 15.45 -19.21
C ILE A 58 -3.45 16.87 -19.73
N VAL A 59 -2.79 17.28 -20.83
CA VAL A 59 -2.99 18.59 -21.44
C VAL A 59 -4.23 18.54 -22.34
N PRO A 60 -5.31 19.29 -22.04
CA PRO A 60 -6.46 19.33 -22.94
C PRO A 60 -6.04 19.93 -24.29
N MET A 61 -6.24 19.19 -25.38
CA MET A 61 -6.04 19.69 -26.75
C MET A 61 -7.07 20.80 -27.05
N GLY A 62 -6.70 22.03 -26.72
CA GLY A 62 -7.54 23.20 -26.89
C GLY A 62 -6.81 24.47 -26.49
N PHE A 63 -5.77 24.82 -27.25
CA PHE A 63 -5.27 26.18 -27.40
C PHE A 63 -5.54 26.66 -28.82
#